data_AF-A0A2A3J0C4-F1
#
_entry.id   AF-A0A2A3J0C4-F1
#
_cell.length_a   1.000
_cell.length_b   1.000
_cell.length_c   1.000
_cell.angle_alpha   90.00
_cell.angle_beta   90.00
_cell.angle_gamma   90.00
#
_symmetry.space_group_name_H-M   'P 1'
#
loop_
_entity.id
_entity.type
_entity.pdbx_description
1 polymer ?
#
loop_
_entity_poly.entity_id
_entity_poly.type
_entity_poly.pdbx_seq_one_letter_code
_entity_poly.pdbx_strand_id
1 'polypeptide(L)'
;MSRITHIRRGAAALAFGLALTTGPIQGSFAQAATPTGRVCIFSAPGEASGAGHVAWAFQTAPDRWTWGSYTDETASVLSKSNWAWGGPKGVLHYFQVHDTYKAYRCKNTHQRLAVAATNQWKHLRRSEYDVLDNNCLTTTLKIFRAYSRELKSLPEPSGMYKLPRVYFDRMLPHFGFRTRGSL
;
A
#
# COMPACT_ATOMS: atom_id res chain seq x y z
N MET A 1 28.89 -49.71 39.59
CA MET A 1 29.54 -49.18 40.82
C MET A 1 28.56 -48.27 41.53
N SER A 2 28.14 -48.67 42.74
CA SER A 2 27.21 -47.96 43.64
C SER A 2 27.90 -46.88 44.49
N ARG A 3 27.11 -45.89 44.96
CA ARG A 3 27.08 -45.21 46.29
C ARG A 3 26.28 -43.89 46.11
N ILE A 4 25.06 -43.70 46.63
CA ILE A 4 24.57 -43.53 48.01
C ILE A 4 25.25 -42.38 48.80
N THR A 5 24.55 -41.24 48.76
CA THR A 5 24.07 -40.34 49.86
C THR A 5 25.04 -39.79 50.91
N HIS A 6 24.99 -38.47 51.14
CA HIS A 6 24.87 -37.91 52.50
C HIS A 6 24.05 -36.60 52.52
N ILE A 7 23.17 -36.55 53.53
CA ILE A 7 22.26 -35.47 53.95
C ILE A 7 23.00 -34.59 54.97
N ARG A 8 22.71 -33.27 55.02
CA ARG A 8 22.41 -32.53 56.28
C ARG A 8 21.99 -31.07 56.09
N ARG A 9 20.72 -30.86 56.45
CA ARG A 9 20.02 -29.72 57.08
C ARG A 9 20.82 -28.45 57.43
N GLY A 10 20.23 -27.31 57.09
CA GLY A 10 20.35 -26.03 57.80
C GLY A 10 19.05 -25.25 57.63
N ALA A 11 18.41 -24.89 58.74
CA ALA A 11 17.13 -24.19 58.81
C ALA A 11 17.32 -22.74 59.28
N ALA A 12 16.30 -21.92 58.98
CA ALA A 12 15.90 -20.66 59.60
C ALA A 12 16.70 -19.38 59.25
N ALA A 13 16.00 -18.41 58.65
CA ALA A 13 15.48 -17.25 59.39
C ALA A 13 14.50 -16.45 58.50
N LEU A 14 13.31 -16.20 59.04
CA LEU A 14 12.37 -15.20 58.54
C LEU A 14 12.93 -13.80 58.79
N ALA A 15 12.99 -12.97 57.75
CA ALA A 15 13.08 -11.52 57.91
C ALA A 15 11.97 -10.88 57.08
N PHE A 16 10.97 -10.33 57.78
CA PHE A 16 9.98 -9.42 57.23
C PHE A 16 10.68 -8.13 56.80
N GLY A 17 10.83 -7.94 55.49
CA GLY A 17 11.21 -6.67 54.88
C GLY A 17 10.01 -6.11 54.12
N LEU A 18 9.33 -5.13 54.72
CA LEU A 18 8.43 -4.22 54.00
C LEU A 18 9.28 -3.36 53.06
N ALA A 19 9.58 -3.88 51.87
CA ALA A 19 10.13 -3.09 50.78
C ALA A 19 8.97 -2.30 50.16
N LEU A 20 8.97 -0.99 50.37
CA LEU A 20 8.18 -0.05 49.57
C LEU A 20 8.53 -0.28 48.10
N THR A 21 7.64 -0.96 47.37
CA THR A 21 7.75 -1.08 45.93
C THR A 21 7.46 0.28 45.32
N THR A 22 8.51 1.05 45.05
CA THR A 22 8.50 2.10 44.04
C THR A 22 8.26 1.43 42.69
N GLY A 23 6.99 1.20 42.38
CA GLY A 23 6.58 0.64 41.09
C GLY A 23 7.12 1.54 39.98
N PRO A 24 7.71 0.96 38.91
CA PRO A 24 8.13 1.75 37.77
C PRO A 24 6.90 2.45 37.18
N ILE A 25 6.96 3.78 37.12
CA ILE A 25 6.03 4.58 36.34
C ILE A 25 6.13 4.07 34.91
N GLN A 26 5.15 3.28 34.46
CA GLN A 26 5.03 2.88 33.07
C GLN A 26 4.73 4.15 32.27
N GLY A 27 5.79 4.78 31.76
CA GLY A 27 5.66 5.86 30.79
C GLY A 27 4.82 5.36 29.63
N SER A 28 3.73 6.07 29.31
CA SER A 28 2.96 5.80 28.11
C SER A 28 3.90 5.85 26.92
N PHE A 29 4.11 4.70 26.26
CA PHE A 29 4.78 4.70 24.97
C PHE A 29 3.93 5.57 24.04
N ALA A 30 4.44 6.75 23.70
CA ALA A 30 3.84 7.56 22.66
C ALA A 30 3.81 6.70 21.40
N GLN A 31 2.62 6.24 21.02
CA GLN A 31 2.42 5.52 19.76
C GLN A 31 2.87 6.48 18.66
N ALA A 32 4.02 6.20 18.04
CA ALA A 32 4.51 7.01 16.93
C ALA A 32 3.38 7.13 15.92
N ALA A 33 3.02 8.37 15.56
CA ALA A 33 1.95 8.62 14.59
C ALA A 33 2.25 7.80 13.33
N THR A 34 1.30 6.94 12.94
CA THR A 34 1.49 6.18 11.70
C THR A 34 1.60 7.20 10.57
N PRO A 35 2.67 7.17 9.76
CA PRO A 35 2.82 8.16 8.70
C PRO A 35 1.60 8.10 7.79
N THR A 36 0.94 9.24 7.59
CA THR A 36 -0.14 9.36 6.62
C THR A 36 0.42 9.14 5.23
N GLY A 37 -0.40 8.58 4.35
CA GLY A 37 -0.05 8.29 2.97
C GLY A 37 -1.01 8.93 1.99
N ARG A 38 -0.71 8.72 0.71
CA ARG A 38 -1.61 9.09 -0.38
C ARG A 38 -1.41 8.13 -1.52
N VAL A 39 -2.52 7.75 -2.15
CA VAL A 39 -2.54 7.01 -3.41
C VAL A 39 -3.26 7.82 -4.46
N CYS A 40 -2.87 7.64 -5.72
CA CYS A 40 -3.51 8.24 -6.88
C CYS A 40 -3.67 7.18 -7.97
N ILE A 41 -4.81 7.21 -8.64
CA ILE A 41 -5.07 6.43 -9.85
C ILE A 41 -5.25 7.41 -11.01
N PHE A 42 -4.74 7.03 -12.17
CA PHE A 42 -4.74 7.83 -13.40
C PHE A 42 -5.56 7.08 -14.44
N SER A 43 -6.38 7.80 -15.20
CA SER A 43 -7.31 7.21 -16.17
C SER A 43 -6.94 7.63 -17.59
N ALA A 44 -6.80 6.63 -18.45
CA ALA A 44 -6.69 6.78 -19.89
C ALA A 44 -7.94 6.17 -20.54
N PRO A 45 -9.05 6.92 -20.64
CA PRO A 45 -10.36 6.37 -20.97
C PRO A 45 -10.52 5.92 -22.43
N GLY A 46 -9.68 6.41 -23.34
CA GLY A 46 -9.69 6.03 -24.77
C GLY A 46 -8.98 4.70 -25.07
N GLU A 47 -8.16 4.23 -24.14
CA GLU A 47 -7.36 3.01 -24.30
C GLU A 47 -8.21 1.74 -24.25
N ALA A 48 -7.62 0.62 -24.71
CA ALA A 48 -8.25 -0.70 -24.71
C ALA A 48 -9.65 -0.69 -25.37
N SER A 49 -9.75 -0.11 -26.58
CA SER A 49 -11.01 0.03 -27.33
C SER A 49 -12.15 0.69 -26.53
N GLY A 50 -11.81 1.67 -25.70
CA GLY A 50 -12.79 2.43 -24.89
C GLY A 50 -13.21 1.75 -23.58
N ALA A 51 -12.70 0.56 -23.26
CA ALA A 51 -12.80 -0.01 -21.92
C ALA A 51 -12.09 0.87 -20.88
N GLY A 52 -11.07 1.59 -21.35
CA GLY A 52 -10.19 2.45 -20.57
C GLY A 52 -9.02 1.68 -19.98
N HIS A 53 -7.99 2.42 -19.64
CA HIS A 53 -6.80 1.93 -18.96
C HIS A 53 -6.55 2.77 -17.69
N VAL A 54 -5.87 2.18 -16.71
CA VAL A 54 -5.50 2.89 -15.49
C VAL A 54 -4.05 2.65 -15.10
N ALA A 55 -3.45 3.69 -14.53
CA ALA A 55 -2.16 3.64 -13.86
C ALA A 55 -2.31 4.03 -12.39
N TRP A 56 -1.29 3.76 -11.60
CA TRP A 56 -1.32 3.94 -10.15
C TRP A 56 -0.09 4.71 -9.68
N ALA A 57 -0.23 5.38 -8.53
CA ALA A 57 0.85 5.95 -7.76
C ALA A 57 0.54 5.87 -6.27
N PHE A 58 1.58 5.71 -5.46
CA PHE A 58 1.50 5.80 -4.01
C PHE A 58 2.73 6.50 -3.42
N GLN A 59 2.52 7.21 -2.33
CA GLN A 59 3.56 7.96 -1.65
C GLN A 59 4.46 7.00 -0.84
N THR A 60 5.77 7.02 -1.07
CA THR A 60 6.77 6.21 -0.34
C THR A 60 7.42 6.99 0.81
N ALA A 61 7.53 8.31 0.69
CA ALA A 61 7.97 9.24 1.73
C ALA A 61 7.23 10.59 1.56
N PRO A 62 7.30 11.56 2.50
CA PRO A 62 6.53 12.81 2.39
C PRO A 62 6.66 13.52 1.04
N ASP A 63 7.82 13.41 0.41
CA ASP A 63 8.23 14.02 -0.84
C ASP A 63 8.55 13.00 -1.95
N ARG A 64 8.34 11.70 -1.71
CA ARG A 64 8.69 10.63 -2.67
C ARG A 64 7.50 9.76 -3.02
N TRP A 65 7.45 9.35 -4.28
CA TRP A 65 6.37 8.57 -4.85
C TRP A 65 6.90 7.39 -5.65
N THR A 66 6.10 6.34 -5.74
CA THR A 66 6.26 5.24 -6.69
C THR A 66 4.99 5.17 -7.52
N TRP A 67 5.13 5.01 -8.82
CA TRP A 67 4.00 4.92 -9.74
C TRP A 67 4.19 3.78 -10.73
N GLY A 68 3.28 3.62 -11.68
CA GLY A 68 3.43 2.71 -12.79
C GLY A 68 2.11 2.47 -13.50
N SER A 69 2.20 1.90 -14.69
CA SER A 69 1.05 1.43 -15.47
C SER A 69 1.24 -0.03 -15.84
N TYR A 70 0.23 -0.61 -16.50
CA TYR A 70 0.32 -1.94 -17.07
C TYR A 70 0.11 -1.81 -18.58
N THR A 71 1.17 -1.65 -19.37
CA THR A 71 1.04 -1.61 -20.85
C THR A 71 2.10 -2.43 -21.58
N ASP A 72 1.68 -2.89 -22.74
CA ASP A 72 2.22 -3.83 -23.70
C ASP A 72 2.36 -3.14 -25.06
N GLU A 73 3.58 -2.80 -25.46
CA GLU A 73 3.94 -2.50 -26.86
C GLU A 73 5.28 -3.19 -27.16
N THR A 74 5.22 -4.49 -27.43
CA THR A 74 6.29 -5.27 -28.11
C THR A 74 7.68 -5.47 -27.47
N ALA A 75 8.01 -4.98 -26.26
CA ALA A 75 9.36 -5.21 -25.71
C ALA A 75 9.42 -5.44 -24.18
N SER A 76 10.14 -6.50 -23.83
CA SER A 76 10.69 -6.92 -22.54
C SER A 76 10.46 -5.99 -21.33
N VAL A 77 9.73 -6.51 -20.34
CA VAL A 77 9.65 -5.96 -18.98
C VAL A 77 8.95 -4.60 -18.88
N LEU A 78 7.60 -4.63 -18.97
CA LEU A 78 6.66 -3.89 -18.10
C LEU A 78 7.19 -2.54 -17.60
N SER A 79 6.74 -1.42 -18.16
CA SER A 79 7.10 -0.04 -17.75
C SER A 79 6.90 0.19 -16.25
N LYS A 80 7.93 -0.16 -15.50
CA LYS A 80 7.92 -0.32 -14.06
C LYS A 80 8.75 0.77 -13.47
N SER A 81 8.06 1.83 -13.04
CA SER A 81 8.71 2.98 -12.45
C SER A 81 9.70 2.55 -11.37
N ASN A 82 10.91 3.08 -11.46
CA ASN A 82 11.81 3.17 -10.33
C ASN A 82 11.41 4.37 -9.47
N TRP A 83 12.12 4.55 -8.35
CA TRP A 83 12.06 5.74 -7.50
C TRP A 83 12.38 6.94 -8.38
N ALA A 84 11.37 7.55 -8.98
CA ALA A 84 11.59 8.74 -9.75
C ALA A 84 11.58 9.89 -8.75
N TRP A 85 12.78 10.41 -8.56
CA TRP A 85 13.11 11.50 -7.67
C TRP A 85 12.19 12.68 -7.99
N GLY A 86 11.18 12.89 -7.16
CA GLY A 86 10.18 13.89 -7.41
C GLY A 86 8.99 13.78 -6.47
N GLY A 87 8.53 14.94 -6.01
CA GLY A 87 7.27 15.07 -5.29
C GLY A 87 6.06 14.82 -6.21
N PRO A 88 4.84 15.10 -5.72
CA PRO A 88 3.61 14.86 -6.47
C PRO A 88 3.59 15.50 -7.87
N LYS A 89 4.31 16.62 -8.08
CA LYS A 89 4.46 17.27 -9.39
C LYS A 89 5.14 16.38 -10.43
N GLY A 90 6.16 15.61 -10.03
CA GLY A 90 6.88 14.70 -10.96
C GLY A 90 5.99 13.56 -11.45
N VAL A 91 5.16 13.02 -10.56
CA VAL A 91 4.16 12.00 -10.91
C VAL A 91 3.13 12.57 -11.89
N LEU A 92 2.58 13.74 -11.60
CA LEU A 92 1.62 14.39 -12.50
C LEU A 92 2.25 14.66 -13.87
N HIS A 93 3.44 15.25 -13.89
CA HIS A 93 4.15 15.54 -15.14
C HIS A 93 4.36 14.29 -16.00
N TYR A 94 4.77 13.17 -15.39
CA TYR A 94 4.92 11.89 -16.10
C TYR A 94 3.61 11.52 -16.83
N PHE A 95 2.49 11.50 -16.13
CA PHE A 95 1.22 11.13 -16.76
C PHE A 95 0.64 12.23 -17.69
N GLN A 96 1.07 13.49 -17.55
CA GLN A 96 0.69 14.57 -18.47
C GLN A 96 1.37 14.45 -19.83
N VAL A 97 2.65 14.07 -19.86
CA VAL A 97 3.38 13.91 -21.14
C VAL A 97 2.97 12.65 -21.89
N HIS A 98 2.37 11.68 -21.19
CA HIS A 98 1.67 10.54 -21.79
C HIS A 98 0.23 10.95 -22.12
N ASP A 99 0.01 11.43 -23.36
CA ASP A 99 -1.24 12.08 -23.76
C ASP A 99 -2.51 11.22 -23.58
N THR A 100 -2.35 9.92 -23.37
CA THR A 100 -3.44 8.96 -23.19
C THR A 100 -4.16 9.15 -21.86
N TYR A 101 -3.45 9.55 -20.79
CA TYR A 101 -4.06 9.79 -19.49
C TYR A 101 -4.70 11.18 -19.44
N LYS A 102 -6.01 11.22 -19.15
CA LYS A 102 -6.81 12.46 -19.16
C LYS A 102 -7.25 12.94 -17.79
N ALA A 103 -7.10 12.09 -16.77
CA ALA A 103 -7.61 12.39 -15.45
C ALA A 103 -6.92 11.61 -14.35
N TYR A 104 -7.00 12.10 -13.13
CA TYR A 104 -6.58 11.37 -11.93
C TYR A 104 -7.53 11.57 -10.76
N ARG A 105 -7.49 10.63 -9.82
CA ARG A 105 -8.14 10.74 -8.51
C ARG A 105 -7.18 10.28 -7.43
N CYS A 106 -7.19 10.96 -6.30
CA CYS A 106 -6.34 10.57 -5.18
C CYS A 106 -7.14 10.40 -3.89
N LYS A 107 -6.61 9.58 -3.00
CA LYS A 107 -7.08 9.38 -1.64
C LYS A 107 -5.93 9.51 -0.66
N ASN A 108 -6.10 10.37 0.34
CA ASN A 108 -5.22 10.40 1.50
C ASN A 108 -5.57 9.22 2.40
N THR A 109 -4.56 8.63 3.03
CA THR A 109 -4.69 7.47 3.89
C THR A 109 -4.11 7.72 5.27
N HIS A 110 -4.67 7.08 6.29
CA HIS A 110 -4.14 7.16 7.66
C HIS A 110 -2.86 6.33 7.86
N GLN A 111 -2.45 5.59 6.82
CA GLN A 111 -1.25 4.75 6.83
C GLN A 111 -0.50 4.84 5.52
N ARG A 112 0.81 4.73 5.61
CA ARG A 112 1.73 4.59 4.48
C ARG A 112 2.48 3.27 4.58
N LEU A 113 1.85 2.15 4.22
CA LEU A 113 2.50 0.84 4.16
C LEU A 113 3.27 0.70 2.83
N ALA A 114 4.17 1.65 2.58
CA ALA A 114 4.89 1.78 1.30
C ALA A 114 5.69 0.52 0.94
N VAL A 115 6.31 -0.14 1.93
CA VAL A 115 7.06 -1.39 1.73
C VAL A 115 6.12 -2.51 1.29
N ALA A 116 4.94 -2.64 1.91
CA ALA A 116 3.96 -3.65 1.55
C ALA A 116 3.43 -3.45 0.12
N ALA A 117 3.05 -2.23 -0.23
CA ALA A 117 2.62 -1.89 -1.60
C ALA A 117 3.73 -2.12 -2.64
N THR A 118 4.97 -1.76 -2.30
CA THR A 118 6.14 -2.01 -3.16
C THR A 118 6.36 -3.50 -3.36
N ASN A 119 6.26 -4.31 -2.32
CA ASN A 119 6.42 -5.76 -2.43
C ASN A 119 5.28 -6.40 -3.23
N GLN A 120 4.05 -5.95 -3.03
CA GLN A 120 2.89 -6.39 -3.82
C GLN A 120 3.09 -6.09 -5.31
N TRP A 121 3.52 -4.87 -5.64
CA TRP A 121 3.88 -4.53 -7.00
C TRP A 121 5.03 -5.40 -7.53
N LYS A 122 6.11 -5.59 -6.76
CA LYS A 122 7.25 -6.45 -7.15
C LYS A 122 6.87 -7.91 -7.39
N HIS A 123 5.79 -8.38 -6.78
CA HIS A 123 5.22 -9.70 -7.01
C HIS A 123 4.36 -9.73 -8.28
N LEU A 124 3.34 -8.86 -8.38
CA LEU A 124 2.42 -8.80 -9.53
C LEU A 124 3.12 -8.49 -10.85
N ARG A 125 4.25 -7.80 -10.77
CA ARG A 125 5.03 -7.48 -11.95
C ARG A 125 5.75 -8.68 -12.58
N ARG A 126 5.71 -9.85 -11.95
CA ARG A 126 6.31 -11.08 -12.46
C ARG A 126 5.24 -12.04 -12.99
N SER A 127 3.96 -11.72 -12.81
CA SER A 127 2.86 -12.53 -13.31
C SER A 127 2.42 -12.06 -14.71
N GLU A 128 1.94 -13.02 -15.49
CA GLU A 128 1.42 -12.78 -16.84
C GLU A 128 0.11 -12.00 -16.81
N TYR A 129 -0.16 -11.23 -17.86
CA TYR A 129 -1.41 -10.49 -17.96
C TYR A 129 -2.60 -11.44 -18.03
N ASP A 130 -3.60 -11.17 -17.21
CA ASP A 130 -4.90 -11.86 -17.27
C ASP A 130 -6.01 -10.81 -17.28
N VAL A 131 -6.84 -10.84 -18.32
CA VAL A 131 -7.90 -9.84 -18.55
C VAL A 131 -8.90 -9.79 -17.39
N LEU A 132 -9.10 -10.88 -16.65
CA LEU A 132 -10.07 -10.98 -15.57
C LEU A 132 -9.44 -10.68 -14.20
N ASP A 133 -8.25 -11.19 -13.91
CA ASP A 133 -7.69 -11.23 -12.55
C ASP A 133 -6.32 -10.55 -12.40
N ASN A 134 -5.60 -10.30 -13.49
CA ASN A 134 -4.29 -9.65 -13.47
C ASN A 134 -4.14 -8.61 -14.60
N ASN A 135 -4.98 -7.59 -14.54
CA ASN A 135 -5.00 -6.47 -15.48
C ASN A 135 -4.61 -5.14 -14.82
N CYS A 136 -4.64 -4.05 -15.58
CA CYS A 136 -4.30 -2.71 -15.09
C CYS A 136 -5.10 -2.27 -13.86
N LEU A 137 -6.40 -2.57 -13.81
CA LEU A 137 -7.29 -2.21 -12.71
C LEU A 137 -7.08 -3.13 -11.51
N THR A 138 -7.15 -4.44 -11.68
CA THR A 138 -7.02 -5.39 -10.56
C THR A 138 -5.65 -5.29 -9.89
N THR A 139 -4.59 -5.09 -10.68
CA THR A 139 -3.23 -4.83 -10.17
C THR A 139 -3.19 -3.56 -9.33
N THR A 140 -3.74 -2.46 -9.85
CA THR A 140 -3.83 -1.18 -9.12
C THR A 140 -4.53 -1.35 -7.77
N LEU A 141 -5.67 -2.05 -7.76
CA LEU A 141 -6.43 -2.29 -6.53
C LEU A 141 -5.67 -3.17 -5.54
N LYS A 142 -5.01 -4.24 -5.99
CA LYS A 142 -4.16 -5.09 -5.13
C LYS A 142 -3.03 -4.27 -4.48
N ILE A 143 -2.38 -3.38 -5.23
CA ILE A 143 -1.35 -2.47 -4.70
C ILE A 143 -1.94 -1.52 -3.65
N PHE A 144 -3.10 -0.92 -3.92
CA PHE A 144 -3.78 -0.02 -2.99
C PHE A 144 -4.20 -0.72 -1.70
N ARG A 145 -4.76 -1.94 -1.79
CA ARG A 145 -5.14 -2.76 -0.63
C ARG A 145 -3.92 -3.14 0.24
N ALA A 146 -2.76 -3.32 -0.38
CA ALA A 146 -1.50 -3.53 0.33
C ALA A 146 -0.97 -2.23 0.99
N TYR A 147 -1.27 -1.06 0.42
CA TYR A 147 -0.75 0.23 0.89
C TYR A 147 -1.37 0.74 2.20
N SER A 148 -2.65 0.46 2.44
CA SER A 148 -3.32 0.87 3.69
C SER A 148 -4.50 -0.03 4.01
N ARG A 149 -4.75 -0.28 5.31
CA ARG A 149 -5.88 -1.12 5.77
C ARG A 149 -7.22 -0.57 5.33
N GLU A 150 -7.39 0.75 5.29
CA GLU A 150 -8.64 1.38 4.84
C GLU A 150 -8.97 1.07 3.38
N LEU A 151 -7.96 0.82 2.55
CA LEU A 151 -8.13 0.54 1.12
C LEU A 151 -8.51 -0.92 0.86
N LYS A 152 -8.41 -1.81 1.86
CA LYS A 152 -8.90 -3.20 1.77
C LYS A 152 -10.41 -3.29 1.50
N SER A 153 -11.15 -2.24 1.88
CA SER A 153 -12.59 -2.11 1.63
C SER A 153 -12.96 -1.80 0.18
N LEU A 154 -11.98 -1.50 -0.70
CA LEU A 154 -12.25 -1.28 -2.12
C LEU A 154 -12.83 -2.55 -2.75
N PRO A 155 -14.01 -2.49 -3.39
CA PRO A 155 -14.68 -3.65 -3.94
C PRO A 155 -13.88 -4.26 -5.08
N GLU A 156 -13.99 -5.58 -5.26
CA GLU A 156 -13.44 -6.19 -6.46
C GLU A 156 -14.25 -5.76 -7.70
N PRO A 157 -13.59 -5.48 -8.83
CA PRO A 157 -14.27 -5.15 -10.07
C PRO A 157 -15.21 -6.30 -10.52
N SER A 158 -16.50 -5.99 -10.66
CA SER A 158 -17.50 -6.96 -11.11
C SER A 158 -18.49 -6.32 -12.10
N GLY A 159 -19.10 -7.15 -12.97
CA GLY A 159 -19.98 -6.66 -14.03
C GLY A 159 -19.33 -5.54 -14.86
N MET A 160 -20.06 -4.44 -15.05
CA MET A 160 -19.56 -3.27 -15.78
C MET A 160 -18.36 -2.57 -15.13
N TYR A 161 -18.14 -2.77 -13.82
CA TYR A 161 -17.01 -2.18 -13.11
C TYR A 161 -15.68 -2.88 -13.40
N LYS A 162 -15.67 -4.00 -14.14
CA LYS A 162 -14.43 -4.55 -14.71
C LYS A 162 -13.77 -3.59 -15.71
N LEU A 163 -14.55 -2.69 -16.31
CA LEU A 163 -14.02 -1.65 -17.19
C LEU A 163 -13.29 -0.58 -16.36
N PRO A 164 -11.98 -0.35 -16.58
CA PRO A 164 -11.22 0.62 -15.79
C PRO A 164 -11.82 2.02 -15.80
N ARG A 165 -12.36 2.47 -16.95
CA ARG A 165 -13.08 3.75 -17.05
C ARG A 165 -14.26 3.82 -16.10
N VAL A 166 -15.12 2.81 -16.09
CA VAL A 166 -16.34 2.78 -15.27
C VAL A 166 -15.99 2.72 -13.78
N TYR A 167 -15.02 1.87 -13.40
CA TYR A 167 -14.56 1.80 -12.01
C TYR A 167 -14.01 3.15 -11.53
N PHE A 168 -13.18 3.78 -12.37
CA PHE A 168 -12.60 5.08 -12.05
C PHE A 168 -13.64 6.19 -11.88
N ASP A 169 -14.60 6.28 -12.80
CA ASP A 169 -15.58 7.35 -12.81
C ASP A 169 -16.69 7.16 -11.76
N ARG A 170 -17.14 5.91 -11.56
CA ARG A 170 -18.35 5.62 -10.77
C ARG A 170 -18.06 4.96 -9.41
N MET A 171 -17.06 4.08 -9.31
CA MET A 171 -16.83 3.34 -8.06
C MET A 171 -15.98 4.15 -7.07
N LEU A 172 -14.80 4.61 -7.50
CA LEU A 172 -13.83 5.28 -6.63
C LEU A 172 -14.37 6.47 -5.80
N PRO A 173 -15.27 7.34 -6.33
CA PRO A 173 -15.82 8.44 -5.55
C PRO A 173 -16.51 8.01 -4.26
N HIS A 174 -17.21 6.86 -4.26
CA HIS A 174 -17.88 6.32 -3.08
C HIS A 174 -16.91 5.90 -1.97
N PHE A 175 -15.62 5.73 -2.30
CA PHE A 175 -14.58 5.31 -1.37
C PHE A 175 -13.62 6.45 -1.01
N GLY A 176 -14.02 7.71 -1.19
CA GLY A 176 -13.24 8.86 -0.74
C GLY A 176 -12.04 9.21 -1.61
N PHE A 177 -11.97 8.66 -2.83
CA PHE A 177 -11.09 9.20 -3.86
C PHE A 177 -11.68 10.53 -4.33
N ARG A 178 -10.96 11.62 -4.05
CA ARG A 178 -11.43 13.00 -4.25
C ARG A 178 -11.70 13.30 -5.73
N THR A 179 -12.30 14.47 -5.95
CA THR A 179 -12.74 15.00 -7.24
C THR A 179 -11.67 14.83 -8.32
N ARG A 180 -12.14 14.51 -9.53
CA ARG A 180 -11.33 14.25 -10.72
C ARG A 180 -10.47 15.49 -11.02
N GLY A 181 -9.15 15.34 -10.91
CA GLY A 181 -8.22 16.31 -11.48
C GLY A 181 -8.04 16.02 -12.97
N SER A 182 -7.93 17.07 -13.79
CA SER A 182 -7.41 16.95 -15.15
C SER A 182 -5.89 16.84 -15.13
N LEU A 183 -5.34 16.06 -16.04
CA LEU A 183 -3.92 16.07 -16.36
C LEU A 183 -3.67 17.14 -17.41
#